data_AF-A0A950L9T4-F1
#
_entry.id   AF-A0A950L9T4-F1
#
_cell.length_a   1.000
_cell.length_b   1.000
_cell.length_c   1.000
_cell.angle_alpha   90.00
_cell.angle_beta   90.00
_cell.angle_gamma   90.00
#
_symmetry.space_group_name_H-M   'P 1'
#
loop_
_entity.id
_entity.type
_entity.pdbx_description
1 polymer ?
#
loop_
_entity_poly.entity_id
_entity_poly.type
_entity_poly.pdbx_seq_one_letter_code
_entity_poly.pdbx_strand_id
1 'polypeptide(L)'
;NIGDLARGPGAERYAHIKDDEDAFELDDAPLLGTPEEIIARLKRLEAGGIERVLFAAPGASVAGLRTFAEEIMPAFDQAPMALAQV
;
A
#
# COMPACT_ATOMS: atom_id res chain seq x y z
N ASN A 1 -6.05 11.95 17.33
CA ASN A 1 -5.30 10.70 17.00
C ASN A 1 -4.19 11.07 16.01
N ILE A 2 -3.04 10.38 15.97
CA ILE A 2 -1.96 10.68 15.00
C ILE A 2 -2.45 10.62 13.54
N GLY A 3 -3.46 9.78 13.28
CA GLY A 3 -4.14 9.72 11.99
C GLY A 3 -4.94 10.97 11.63
N ASP A 4 -5.36 11.79 12.61
CA ASP A 4 -6.04 13.07 12.35
C ASP A 4 -5.04 14.18 12.02
N LEU A 5 -3.85 14.15 12.65
CA LEU A 5 -2.77 15.10 12.42
C LEU A 5 -2.10 14.88 11.05
N ALA A 6 -1.92 13.62 10.63
CA ALA A 6 -1.33 13.27 9.33
C ALA A 6 -2.17 13.69 8.13
N ARG A 7 -3.48 13.92 8.34
CA ARG A 7 -4.46 14.14 7.28
C ARG A 7 -4.44 15.59 6.74
N GLY A 8 -3.92 16.55 7.53
CA GLY A 8 -3.75 17.95 7.15
C GLY A 8 -5.07 18.76 7.09
N PRO A 9 -4.99 20.08 6.83
CA PRO A 9 -6.19 20.90 6.60
C PRO A 9 -6.94 20.44 5.34
N GLY A 10 -8.28 20.29 5.39
CA GLY A 10 -9.08 19.82 4.26
C GLY A 10 -9.25 18.30 4.18
N ALA A 11 -8.84 17.57 5.22
CA ALA A 11 -8.86 16.12 5.25
C ALA A 11 -10.26 15.49 5.32
N GLU A 12 -11.27 16.27 5.69
CA GLU A 12 -12.69 15.93 5.59
C GLU A 12 -13.08 15.37 4.22
N ARG A 13 -12.41 15.78 3.13
CA ARG A 13 -12.62 15.22 1.79
C ARG A 13 -12.27 13.73 1.67
N TYR A 14 -11.43 13.22 2.57
CA TYR A 14 -11.00 11.82 2.62
C TYR A 14 -11.87 10.98 3.58
N ALA A 15 -12.76 11.60 4.36
CA ALA A 15 -13.66 10.88 5.26
C ALA A 15 -14.70 10.05 4.50
N HIS A 16 -15.02 10.46 3.27
CA HIS A 16 -15.98 9.82 2.37
C HIS A 16 -15.31 9.10 1.20
N ILE A 17 -13.99 8.83 1.26
CA ILE A 17 -13.29 8.07 0.20
C ILE A 17 -13.96 6.71 -0.04
N LYS A 18 -14.59 6.10 0.96
CA LYS A 18 -15.29 4.82 0.77
C LYS A 18 -16.59 4.92 -0.03
N ASP A 19 -17.13 6.12 -0.17
CA ASP A 19 -18.42 6.41 -0.82
C ASP A 19 -18.24 6.99 -2.24
N ASP A 20 -16.99 7.17 -2.69
CA ASP A 20 -16.64 7.72 -3.99
C ASP A 20 -16.45 6.58 -5.01
N GLU A 21 -17.21 6.60 -6.10
CA GLU A 21 -17.18 5.55 -7.14
C GLU A 21 -15.82 5.48 -7.87
N ASP A 22 -15.02 6.56 -7.82
CA ASP A 22 -13.66 6.63 -8.35
C ASP A 22 -12.58 6.32 -7.29
N ALA A 23 -12.97 6.05 -6.03
CA ALA A 23 -12.02 5.72 -4.99
C ALA A 23 -11.58 4.25 -5.05
N PHE A 24 -10.31 4.06 -4.67
CA PHE A 24 -9.58 2.80 -4.57
C PHE A 24 -10.47 1.58 -4.32
N GLU A 25 -10.34 0.55 -5.15
CA GLU A 25 -10.95 -0.74 -4.88
C GLU A 25 -10.37 -1.28 -3.55
N LEU A 26 -11.20 -1.30 -2.51
CA LEU A 26 -10.80 -1.70 -1.16
C LEU A 26 -10.84 -3.22 -1.06
N ASP A 27 -9.71 -3.87 -1.34
CA ASP A 27 -9.46 -5.23 -0.84
C ASP A 27 -9.10 -5.15 0.65
N ASP A 28 -10.13 -5.21 1.50
CA ASP A 28 -10.01 -5.15 2.97
C ASP A 28 -9.34 -6.41 3.58
N ALA A 29 -8.98 -7.42 2.77
CA ALA A 29 -8.33 -8.62 3.29
C ALA A 29 -6.82 -8.38 3.52
N PRO A 30 -6.31 -8.62 4.74
CA PRO A 30 -4.90 -8.38 5.06
C PRO A 30 -3.95 -9.24 4.19
N LEU A 31 -2.78 -8.69 3.85
CA LEU A 31 -1.69 -9.44 3.22
C LEU A 31 -1.02 -10.33 4.27
N LEU A 32 -1.48 -11.58 4.36
CA LEU A 32 -0.95 -12.60 5.28
C LEU A 32 -0.39 -13.76 4.47
N GLY A 33 0.79 -14.25 4.87
CA GLY A 33 1.43 -15.39 4.21
C GLY A 33 2.95 -15.24 4.11
N THR A 34 3.57 -16.12 3.33
CA THR A 34 4.98 -16.02 2.95
C THR A 34 5.20 -14.88 1.93
N PRO A 35 6.45 -14.43 1.74
CA PRO A 35 6.77 -13.45 0.69
C PRO A 35 6.23 -13.86 -0.69
N GLU A 36 6.35 -15.13 -1.08
CA GLU A 36 5.87 -15.64 -2.37
C GLU A 36 4.34 -15.54 -2.50
N GLU A 37 3.61 -15.87 -1.44
CA GLU A 37 2.15 -15.77 -1.41
C GLU A 37 1.68 -14.31 -1.55
N ILE A 38 2.39 -13.39 -0.88
CA ILE A 38 2.13 -11.96 -0.96
C ILE A 38 2.43 -11.43 -2.37
N ILE A 39 3.59 -11.78 -2.95
CA ILE A 39 3.95 -11.42 -4.33
C ILE A 39 2.88 -11.91 -5.31
N ALA A 40 2.49 -13.18 -5.21
CA ALA A 40 1.50 -13.77 -6.09
C ALA A 40 0.15 -13.06 -5.99
N ARG A 41 -0.24 -12.60 -4.80
CA ARG A 41 -1.46 -11.82 -4.60
C ARG A 41 -1.36 -10.43 -5.20
N LEU A 42 -0.28 -9.70 -4.95
CA LEU A 42 -0.04 -8.37 -5.50
C LEU A 42 0.02 -8.40 -7.05
N LYS A 43 0.62 -9.43 -7.65
CA LYS A 43 0.61 -9.60 -9.12
C LYS A 43 -0.77 -9.87 -9.70
N ARG A 44 -1.68 -10.50 -8.95
CA ARG A 44 -3.09 -10.65 -9.39
C ARG A 44 -3.80 -9.30 -9.40
N LEU A 45 -3.53 -8.44 -8.41
CA LEU A 45 -4.06 -7.08 -8.37
C LEU A 45 -3.49 -6.24 -9.52
N GLU A 46 -2.18 -6.31 -9.75
CA GLU A 46 -1.51 -5.66 -10.90
C GLU A 46 -2.13 -6.09 -12.23
N ALA A 47 -2.34 -7.40 -12.43
CA ALA A 47 -2.99 -7.94 -13.62
C ALA A 47 -4.47 -7.51 -13.76
N GLY A 48 -5.12 -7.15 -12.66
CA GLY A 48 -6.46 -6.55 -12.61
C GLY A 48 -6.49 -5.05 -12.92
N GLY A 49 -5.33 -4.42 -13.17
CA GLY A 49 -5.22 -2.98 -13.45
C GLY A 49 -4.91 -2.11 -12.23
N ILE A 50 -4.63 -2.70 -11.06
CA ILE A 50 -4.25 -1.96 -9.86
C ILE A 50 -2.77 -1.57 -9.95
N GLU A 51 -2.50 -0.31 -10.26
CA GLU A 51 -1.14 0.22 -10.41
C GLU A 51 -0.43 0.54 -9.09
N ARG A 52 -1.19 0.85 -8.03
CA ARG A 52 -0.66 1.34 -6.75
C ARG A 52 -1.43 0.75 -5.59
N VAL A 53 -0.70 0.35 -4.54
CA VAL A 53 -1.28 -0.15 -3.29
C VAL A 53 -0.82 0.70 -2.11
N LEU A 54 -1.73 0.96 -1.17
CA LEU A 54 -1.37 1.55 0.12
C LEU A 54 -1.08 0.41 1.10
N PHE A 55 0.20 0.24 1.45
CA PHE A 55 0.59 -0.73 2.47
C PHE A 55 0.37 -0.16 3.88
N ALA A 56 -0.74 -0.54 4.51
CA ALA A 56 -1.03 -0.21 5.90
C ALA A 56 -0.64 -1.38 6.80
N ALA A 57 0.36 -1.18 7.67
CA ALA A 57 0.85 -2.22 8.57
C ALA A 57 0.82 -1.75 10.05
N PRO A 58 -0.38 -1.60 10.64
CA PRO A 58 -0.51 -1.23 12.04
C PRO A 58 0.12 -2.32 12.92
N GLY A 59 1.15 -1.94 13.70
CA GLY A 59 1.90 -2.88 14.54
C GLY A 59 2.98 -3.67 13.80
N ALA A 60 3.35 -3.30 12.57
CA ALA A 60 4.49 -3.91 11.88
C ALA A 60 5.76 -3.79 12.71
N SER A 61 6.51 -4.89 12.75
CA SER A 61 7.87 -4.90 13.28
C SER A 61 8.84 -4.38 12.23
N VAL A 62 9.97 -3.84 12.69
CA VAL A 62 11.10 -3.47 11.80
C VAL A 62 11.54 -4.67 10.95
N ALA A 63 11.51 -5.87 11.51
CA ALA A 63 11.82 -7.10 10.79
C ALA A 63 10.83 -7.36 9.65
N GLY A 64 9.53 -7.21 9.90
CA GLY A 64 8.51 -7.37 8.86
C GLY A 64 8.66 -6.36 7.71
N LEU A 65 9.00 -5.10 8.05
CA LEU A 65 9.29 -4.08 7.03
C LEU A 65 10.54 -4.40 6.21
N ARG A 66 11.58 -4.97 6.84
CA ARG A 66 12.80 -5.42 6.13
C ARG A 66 12.50 -6.58 5.19
N THR A 67 11.81 -7.62 5.66
CA THR A 67 11.36 -8.72 4.79
C THR A 67 10.53 -8.21 3.62
N PHE A 68 9.63 -7.25 3.85
CA PHE A 68 8.86 -6.66 2.74
C PHE A 68 9.76 -5.96 1.71
N ALA A 69 10.69 -5.13 2.18
CA ALA A 69 11.61 -4.41 1.30
C ALA A 69 12.61 -5.32 0.56
N GLU A 70 13.14 -6.34 1.24
CA GLU A 70 14.23 -7.18 0.73
C GLU A 70 13.73 -8.40 -0.05
N GLU A 71 12.57 -8.94 0.29
CA GLU A 71 12.07 -10.21 -0.28
C GLU A 71 10.85 -10.00 -1.21
N ILE A 72 10.01 -8.98 -0.97
CA ILE A 72 8.79 -8.76 -1.74
C ILE A 72 8.98 -7.70 -2.84
N MET A 73 9.49 -6.51 -2.49
CA MET A 73 9.64 -5.40 -3.44
C MET A 73 10.47 -5.71 -4.70
N PRO A 74 11.54 -6.53 -4.67
CA PRO A 74 12.31 -6.85 -5.88
C PRO A 74 11.49 -7.53 -6.98
N ALA A 75 10.34 -8.13 -6.66
CA ALA A 75 9.44 -8.72 -7.65
C ALA A 75 8.66 -7.68 -8.49
N PHE A 76 8.68 -6.41 -8.08
CA PHE A 76 7.95 -5.28 -8.66
C PHE A 76 8.88 -4.16 -9.15
N ASP A 77 10.20 -4.37 -9.10
CA ASP A 77 11.18 -3.35 -9.47
C ASP A 77 11.09 -3.03 -10.98
N GLN A 78 10.41 -1.93 -11.28
CA GLN A 78 10.62 -1.10 -12.46
C GLN A 78 11.36 0.15 -11.98
N ALA A 79 12.34 0.62 -12.76
CA ALA A 79 13.28 1.72 -12.52
C ALA A 79 13.06 2.57 -11.22
N PRO A 80 14.12 2.79 -10.41
CA PRO A 80 13.99 3.40 -9.09
C PRO A 80 13.16 4.69 -9.14
N MET A 81 12.18 4.80 -8.24
CA MET A 81 11.45 6.04 -8.01
C MET A 81 12.47 7.16 -7.81
N ALA A 82 12.61 8.02 -8.81
CA ALA A 82 13.35 9.26 -8.68
C ALA A 82 12.62 10.07 -7.61
N LEU A 83 13.25 10.19 -6.43
CA LEU A 83 12.75 11.07 -5.39
C LEU A 83 12.64 12.47 -5.99
N ALA A 84 11.42 12.98 -6.12
CA ALA A 84 11.19 14.35 -6.51
C ALA A 84 11.91 15.23 -5.48
N GLN A 85 13.00 15.87 -5.92
CA GLN A 85 13.71 16.82 -5.07
C GLN A 85 12.83 18.06 -4.93
N VAL A 86 12.42 18.34 -3.70
CA VAL A 86 11.69 19.55 -3.28
C VAL A 86 12.68 20.52 -2.67
#